data_AF-T0MXH1-F1
#
_entry.id   AF-T0MXH1-F1
#
_cell.length_a   1.000
_cell.length_b   1.000
_cell.length_c   1.000
_cell.angle_alpha   90.00
_cell.angle_beta   90.00
_cell.angle_gamma   90.00
#
_symmetry.space_group_name_H-M   'P 1'
#
loop_
_entity.id
_entity.type
_entity.pdbx_description
1 polymer ?
#
loop_
_entity_poly.entity_id
_entity_poly.type
_entity_poly.pdbx_seq_one_letter_code
_entity_poly.pdbx_strand_id
1 'polypeptide(L)'
;MNEVKLMSRLRCPLILDSKDFSYSLVDYRNSRFTSQNPDKIIDFYDSFKNRDDLIEWMKERPKGVANIYEVDGDNEITVVVPTADFNGKYAKECRENIFKGLRMIFVESGGREDFYFNFAHNCNIGVKKALEYEPEWIVVSNDDMQLVDSVEDLKNALLKIDKMVDVIFCLPTAKYHSTYAIISNRTARRNTFLTFSGKLDRKRLELEKKFSVQYIVGSNLFPYRLFYSRRYKLRYTGSFGIFSASFVMAHLDGIFDETYINGAEDIDLSWRLIHSDATYGFINYRIKDIIGGTIGSYSSTRKMRGLVNDCYLNHKIEKGELKLNLSSTHYITTDL
;
A
#
# COMPACT_ATOMS: atom_id res chain seq x y z
N MET A 1 -6.19 11.84 -26.86
CA MET A 1 -6.22 10.84 -25.78
C MET A 1 -6.25 9.47 -26.45
N ASN A 2 -5.13 8.75 -26.45
CA ASN A 2 -5.04 7.42 -27.04
C ASN A 2 -5.34 6.38 -25.94
N GLU A 3 -6.49 5.73 -26.01
CA GLU A 3 -6.87 4.65 -25.10
C GLU A 3 -6.20 3.36 -25.59
N VAL A 4 -5.12 2.92 -24.91
CA VAL A 4 -4.53 1.60 -25.18
C VAL A 4 -5.22 0.56 -24.29
N LYS A 5 -6.24 -0.10 -24.83
CA LYS A 5 -6.92 -1.24 -24.19
C LYS A 5 -6.02 -2.48 -24.26
N LEU A 6 -5.36 -2.84 -23.16
CA LEU A 6 -4.61 -4.10 -23.01
C LEU A 6 -5.49 -5.18 -22.33
N MET A 7 -5.84 -6.19 -23.11
CA MET A 7 -6.23 -7.59 -22.80
C MET A 7 -7.38 -7.89 -21.81
N SER A 8 -7.96 -9.09 -22.01
CA SER A 8 -9.28 -9.55 -21.54
C SER A 8 -9.56 -9.36 -20.05
N ARG A 9 -10.69 -8.73 -19.73
CA ARG A 9 -11.20 -8.57 -18.36
C ARG A 9 -11.34 -9.92 -17.67
N LEU A 10 -10.54 -10.20 -16.63
CA LEU A 10 -10.89 -11.21 -15.64
C LEU A 10 -11.97 -10.63 -14.73
N ARG A 11 -13.23 -10.80 -15.14
CA ARG A 11 -14.40 -10.44 -14.32
C ARG A 11 -14.61 -11.51 -13.26
N CYS A 12 -15.04 -11.09 -12.06
CA CYS A 12 -15.54 -12.05 -11.09
C CYS A 12 -16.81 -12.73 -11.62
N PRO A 13 -16.85 -14.06 -11.72
CA PRO A 13 -18.01 -14.76 -12.27
C PRO A 13 -19.27 -14.59 -11.40
N LEU A 14 -19.13 -14.16 -10.13
CA LEU A 14 -20.27 -13.99 -9.20
C LEU A 14 -21.25 -12.88 -9.59
N ILE A 15 -20.86 -11.96 -10.49
CA ILE A 15 -21.77 -10.93 -11.02
C ILE A 15 -22.62 -11.49 -12.18
N LEU A 16 -22.21 -12.62 -12.78
CA LEU A 16 -22.92 -13.23 -13.88
C LEU A 16 -23.89 -14.29 -13.33
N ASP A 17 -25.19 -14.00 -13.42
CA ASP A 17 -26.31 -14.86 -13.01
C ASP A 17 -26.47 -16.10 -13.93
N SER A 18 -25.36 -16.61 -14.47
CA SER A 18 -25.34 -17.74 -15.40
C SER A 18 -24.95 -19.01 -14.65
N LYS A 19 -25.85 -20.00 -14.68
CA LYS A 19 -25.81 -21.28 -13.97
C LYS A 19 -24.64 -22.23 -14.32
N ASP A 20 -23.68 -21.80 -15.14
CA ASP A 20 -22.68 -22.70 -15.76
C ASP A 20 -21.21 -22.32 -15.51
N PHE A 21 -20.88 -21.51 -14.49
CA PHE A 21 -19.47 -21.25 -14.16
C PHE A 21 -18.94 -22.16 -13.04
N SER A 22 -17.88 -22.91 -13.36
CA SER A 22 -17.00 -23.51 -12.36
C SER A 22 -16.21 -22.40 -11.66
N TYR A 23 -16.57 -22.06 -10.44
CA TYR A 23 -15.79 -21.12 -9.63
C TYR A 23 -14.46 -21.76 -9.23
N SER A 24 -13.34 -21.09 -9.51
CA SER A 24 -12.09 -21.52 -8.91
C SER A 24 -12.17 -21.31 -7.38
N LEU A 25 -11.45 -22.13 -6.62
CA LEU A 25 -11.35 -21.95 -5.17
C LEU A 25 -10.77 -20.56 -4.81
N VAL A 26 -9.91 -20.03 -5.68
CA VAL A 26 -9.30 -18.70 -5.55
C VAL A 26 -10.36 -17.59 -5.67
N ASP A 27 -11.25 -17.68 -6.67
CA ASP A 27 -12.35 -16.72 -6.85
C ASP A 27 -13.33 -16.74 -5.67
N TYR A 28 -13.69 -17.94 -5.23
CA TYR A 28 -14.56 -18.10 -4.06
C TYR A 28 -13.95 -17.44 -2.83
N ARG A 29 -12.68 -17.71 -2.53
CA ARG A 29 -11.96 -17.10 -1.40
C ARG A 29 -11.84 -15.59 -1.55
N ASN A 30 -11.50 -15.08 -2.73
CA ASN A 30 -11.38 -13.65 -2.97
C ASN A 30 -12.72 -12.92 -2.77
N SER A 31 -13.84 -13.52 -3.19
CA SER A 31 -15.18 -12.94 -2.98
C SER A 31 -15.56 -12.79 -1.51
N ARG A 32 -15.08 -13.71 -0.66
CA ARG A 32 -15.26 -13.68 0.79
C ARG A 32 -14.35 -12.63 1.41
N PHE A 33 -13.09 -12.57 0.97
CA PHE A 33 -12.11 -11.58 1.40
C PHE A 33 -12.57 -10.15 1.12
N THR A 34 -13.07 -9.85 -0.08
CA THR A 34 -13.50 -8.49 -0.49
C THR A 34 -14.89 -8.10 0.01
N SER A 35 -15.58 -8.99 0.74
CA SER A 35 -16.93 -8.73 1.23
C SER A 35 -16.98 -7.60 2.26
N GLN A 36 -18.08 -6.84 2.25
CA GLN A 36 -18.39 -5.88 3.32
C GLN A 36 -19.02 -6.55 4.56
N ASN A 37 -19.38 -7.85 4.49
CA ASN A 37 -19.87 -8.59 5.64
C ASN A 37 -18.69 -9.16 6.44
N PRO A 38 -18.49 -8.78 7.72
CA PRO A 38 -17.44 -9.31 8.58
C PRO A 38 -17.43 -10.84 8.69
N ASP A 39 -18.59 -11.49 8.75
CA ASP A 39 -18.68 -12.95 8.89
C ASP A 39 -18.15 -13.65 7.62
N LYS A 40 -18.34 -13.06 6.43
CA LYS A 40 -17.74 -13.59 5.19
C LYS A 40 -16.20 -13.46 5.18
N ILE A 41 -15.65 -12.37 5.74
CA ILE A 41 -14.20 -12.23 5.89
C ILE A 41 -13.66 -13.27 6.89
N ILE A 42 -14.43 -13.59 7.93
CA ILE A 42 -14.09 -14.66 8.87
C ILE A 42 -14.08 -16.02 8.17
N ASP A 43 -15.11 -16.35 7.38
CA ASP A 43 -15.18 -17.59 6.59
C ASP A 43 -13.95 -17.74 5.68
N PHE A 44 -13.50 -16.64 5.07
CA PHE A 44 -12.29 -16.62 4.25
C PHE A 44 -11.08 -17.11 5.05
N TYR A 45 -10.80 -16.54 6.23
CA TYR A 45 -9.67 -16.96 7.06
C TYR A 45 -9.84 -18.36 7.66
N ASP A 46 -11.07 -18.77 7.96
CA ASP A 46 -11.35 -20.11 8.48
C ASP A 46 -11.12 -21.19 7.41
N SER A 47 -11.17 -20.83 6.11
CA SER A 47 -10.90 -21.73 4.97
C SER A 47 -9.43 -22.15 4.76
N PHE A 48 -8.49 -21.60 5.53
CA PHE A 48 -7.05 -21.94 5.48
C PHE A 48 -6.65 -22.77 6.69
N LYS A 49 -5.75 -23.75 6.53
CA LYS A 49 -5.32 -24.57 7.68
C LYS A 49 -4.31 -23.81 8.55
N ASN A 50 -3.39 -23.11 7.91
CA ASN A 50 -2.27 -22.42 8.55
C ASN A 50 -1.90 -21.14 7.77
N ARG A 51 -0.84 -20.45 8.21
CA ARG A 51 -0.37 -19.20 7.60
C ARG A 51 0.22 -19.40 6.21
N ASP A 52 0.91 -20.51 5.97
CA ASP A 52 1.58 -20.75 4.70
C ASP A 52 0.54 -21.03 3.60
N ASP A 53 -0.53 -21.77 3.89
CA ASP A 53 -1.69 -21.94 2.97
C ASP A 53 -2.31 -20.58 2.59
N LEU A 54 -2.39 -19.64 3.54
CA LEU A 54 -2.91 -18.29 3.30
C LEU A 54 -1.97 -17.49 2.39
N ILE A 55 -0.66 -17.57 2.63
CA ILE A 55 0.35 -16.85 1.84
C ILE A 55 0.44 -17.43 0.42
N GLU A 56 0.33 -18.74 0.26
CA GLU A 56 0.24 -19.38 -1.06
C GLU A 56 -0.93 -18.79 -1.85
N TRP A 57 -2.12 -18.70 -1.23
CA TRP A 57 -3.26 -18.03 -1.87
C TRP A 57 -2.99 -16.55 -2.18
N MET A 58 -2.29 -15.81 -1.31
CA MET A 58 -1.92 -14.41 -1.60
C MET A 58 -1.03 -14.29 -2.85
N LYS A 59 -0.09 -15.23 -3.02
CA LYS A 59 0.83 -15.28 -4.18
C LYS A 59 0.11 -15.72 -5.46
N GLU A 60 -0.80 -16.68 -5.36
CA GLU A 60 -1.61 -17.18 -6.48
C GLU A 60 -2.78 -16.26 -6.85
N ARG A 61 -3.13 -15.31 -5.96
CA ARG A 61 -4.25 -14.41 -6.17
C ARG A 61 -4.05 -13.63 -7.48
N PRO A 62 -5.01 -13.70 -8.43
CA PRO A 62 -4.97 -12.91 -9.65
C PRO A 62 -4.76 -11.43 -9.36
N LYS A 63 -4.03 -10.78 -10.26
CA LYS A 63 -3.89 -9.33 -10.25
C LYS A 63 -5.10 -8.69 -10.92
N GLY A 64 -5.48 -7.51 -10.45
CA GLY A 64 -6.54 -6.70 -11.07
C GLY A 64 -6.16 -6.30 -12.49
N VAL A 65 -7.16 -5.95 -13.28
CA VAL A 65 -6.93 -5.39 -14.62
C VAL A 65 -6.76 -3.88 -14.47
N ALA A 66 -5.70 -3.35 -15.07
CA ALA A 66 -5.35 -1.95 -15.01
C ALA A 66 -5.49 -1.29 -16.39
N ASN A 67 -6.21 -0.18 -16.47
CA ASN A 67 -6.19 0.70 -17.64
C ASN A 67 -5.23 1.86 -17.38
N ILE A 68 -4.37 2.15 -18.36
CA ILE A 68 -3.41 3.26 -18.26
C ILE A 68 -3.98 4.46 -19.00
N TYR A 69 -4.00 5.61 -18.35
CA TYR A 69 -4.33 6.90 -18.95
C TYR A 69 -3.15 7.87 -18.78
N GLU A 70 -2.71 8.44 -19.89
CA GLU A 70 -1.59 9.37 -19.91
C GLU A 70 -2.11 10.81 -20.02
N VAL A 71 -1.55 11.71 -19.22
CA VAL A 71 -1.78 13.15 -19.32
C VAL A 71 -0.47 13.83 -19.68
N ASP A 72 -0.48 14.59 -20.77
CA ASP A 72 0.70 15.32 -21.24
C ASP A 72 1.11 16.43 -20.26
N GLY A 73 2.43 16.60 -20.11
CA GLY A 73 3.03 17.62 -19.27
C GLY A 73 4.55 17.51 -19.27
N ASP A 74 5.17 18.21 -18.32
CA ASP A 74 6.61 18.17 -18.08
C ASP A 74 7.07 16.74 -17.75
N ASN A 75 8.10 16.26 -18.45
CA ASN A 75 8.62 14.91 -18.29
C ASN A 75 9.67 14.80 -17.17
N GLU A 76 10.26 15.90 -16.69
CA GLU A 76 11.29 15.86 -15.63
C GLU A 76 10.74 15.19 -14.36
N ILE A 77 9.47 15.43 -14.06
CA ILE A 77 8.73 14.79 -12.97
C ILE A 77 7.50 14.09 -13.56
N THR A 78 7.45 12.76 -13.45
CA THR A 78 6.26 11.99 -13.83
C THR A 78 5.51 11.52 -12.59
N VAL A 79 4.20 11.82 -12.53
CA VAL A 79 3.34 11.43 -11.41
C VAL A 79 2.51 10.20 -11.78
N VAL A 80 2.64 9.15 -10.99
CA VAL A 80 1.85 7.92 -11.06
C VAL A 80 0.71 7.99 -10.06
N VAL A 81 -0.52 7.86 -10.54
CA VAL A 81 -1.74 7.96 -9.74
C VAL A 81 -2.63 6.72 -9.92
N PRO A 82 -2.56 5.72 -9.02
CA PRO A 82 -3.56 4.66 -8.96
C PRO A 82 -4.93 5.26 -8.60
N THR A 83 -5.98 4.88 -9.34
CA THR A 83 -7.33 5.40 -9.11
C THR A 83 -8.40 4.36 -9.40
N ALA A 84 -9.58 4.51 -8.78
CA ALA A 84 -10.74 3.67 -9.08
C ALA A 84 -11.58 4.17 -10.26
N ASP A 85 -11.43 5.45 -10.62
CA ASP A 85 -12.19 6.11 -11.69
C ASP A 85 -11.39 7.32 -12.19
N PHE A 86 -10.81 7.20 -13.38
CA PHE A 86 -10.06 8.28 -14.01
C PHE A 86 -10.94 9.53 -14.23
N ASN A 87 -12.24 9.36 -14.46
CA ASN A 87 -13.18 10.47 -14.61
C ASN A 87 -13.79 10.94 -13.27
N GLY A 88 -13.44 10.27 -12.18
CA GLY A 88 -13.89 10.55 -10.83
C GLY A 88 -13.30 11.85 -10.28
N LYS A 89 -13.98 12.43 -9.28
CA LYS A 89 -13.64 13.74 -8.69
C LYS A 89 -12.17 13.83 -8.26
N TYR A 90 -11.64 12.78 -7.63
CA TYR A 90 -10.27 12.75 -7.09
C TYR A 90 -9.21 12.74 -8.19
N ALA A 91 -9.37 11.89 -9.21
CA ALA A 91 -8.50 11.89 -10.39
C ALA A 91 -8.58 13.21 -11.18
N LYS A 92 -9.78 13.83 -11.25
CA LYS A 92 -9.94 15.19 -11.83
C LYS A 92 -9.11 16.22 -11.06
N GLU A 93 -9.24 16.23 -9.74
CA GLU A 93 -8.51 17.16 -8.88
C GLU A 93 -6.99 17.01 -9.04
N CYS A 94 -6.49 15.77 -9.12
CA CYS A 94 -5.08 15.50 -9.37
C CYS A 94 -4.60 16.14 -10.68
N ARG A 95 -5.29 15.91 -11.81
CA ARG A 95 -4.82 16.37 -13.13
C ARG A 95 -5.12 17.83 -13.45
N GLU A 96 -6.22 18.37 -12.91
CA GLU A 96 -6.71 19.71 -13.26
C GLU A 96 -6.22 20.77 -12.27
N ASN A 97 -5.78 20.36 -11.07
CA ASN A 97 -5.35 21.28 -10.00
C ASN A 97 -4.02 20.88 -9.35
N ILE A 98 -3.94 19.71 -8.70
CA ILE A 98 -2.81 19.37 -7.80
C ILE A 98 -1.48 19.24 -8.56
N PHE A 99 -1.47 18.45 -9.63
CA PHE A 99 -0.28 18.14 -10.43
C PHE A 99 -0.36 18.75 -11.84
N LYS A 100 -1.15 19.81 -12.00
CA LYS A 100 -1.39 20.45 -13.29
C LYS A 100 -0.06 20.87 -13.93
N GLY A 101 0.17 20.42 -15.16
CA GLY A 101 1.36 20.74 -15.96
C GLY A 101 2.48 19.73 -15.85
N LEU A 102 2.40 18.73 -14.96
CA LEU A 102 3.30 17.58 -14.94
C LEU A 102 2.76 16.45 -15.82
N ARG A 103 3.66 15.62 -16.36
CA ARG A 103 3.31 14.33 -16.95
C ARG A 103 2.64 13.47 -15.87
N MET A 104 1.50 12.87 -16.19
CA MET A 104 0.83 11.95 -15.26
C MET A 104 0.47 10.64 -15.94
N ILE A 105 0.63 9.55 -15.18
CA ILE A 105 0.22 8.20 -15.54
C ILE A 105 -0.83 7.75 -14.53
N PHE A 106 -2.09 7.78 -14.92
CA PHE A 106 -3.18 7.23 -14.13
C PHE A 106 -3.31 5.74 -14.39
N VAL A 107 -3.44 4.95 -13.33
CA VAL A 107 -3.64 3.50 -13.40
C VAL A 107 -5.01 3.20 -12.79
N GLU A 108 -6.02 3.06 -13.66
CA GLU A 108 -7.39 2.83 -13.25
C GLU A 108 -7.66 1.34 -13.00
N SER A 109 -8.07 0.98 -11.78
CA SER A 109 -8.40 -0.38 -11.34
C SER A 109 -9.29 -0.35 -10.09
N GLY A 110 -10.02 -1.42 -9.79
CA GLY A 110 -10.87 -1.51 -8.58
C GLY A 110 -12.28 -0.93 -8.69
N GLY A 111 -12.75 -0.67 -9.92
CA GLY A 111 -14.14 -0.31 -10.22
C GLY A 111 -15.15 -1.46 -10.00
N ARG A 112 -16.42 -1.25 -10.35
CA ARG A 112 -17.56 -2.18 -10.08
C ARG A 112 -17.39 -3.64 -10.58
N GLU A 113 -16.35 -3.96 -11.33
CA GLU A 113 -16.06 -5.29 -11.87
C GLU A 113 -14.69 -5.86 -11.48
N ASP A 114 -13.85 -5.10 -10.76
CA ASP A 114 -12.49 -5.52 -10.40
C ASP A 114 -12.39 -5.90 -8.92
N PHE A 115 -12.52 -7.20 -8.65
CA PHE A 115 -12.40 -7.78 -7.31
C PHE A 115 -10.94 -8.01 -6.91
N TYR A 116 -10.00 -7.73 -7.81
CA TYR A 116 -8.60 -8.08 -7.68
C TYR A 116 -7.68 -6.87 -7.47
N PHE A 117 -8.25 -5.67 -7.29
CA PHE A 117 -7.53 -4.44 -6.97
C PHE A 117 -6.38 -4.67 -5.98
N ASN A 118 -5.19 -4.24 -6.39
CA ASN A 118 -3.96 -4.32 -5.63
C ASN A 118 -3.15 -3.04 -5.88
N PHE A 119 -2.97 -2.24 -4.83
CA PHE A 119 -2.25 -0.98 -4.90
C PHE A 119 -0.81 -1.15 -5.38
N ALA A 120 -0.05 -2.08 -4.80
CA ALA A 120 1.34 -2.35 -5.18
C ALA A 120 1.47 -2.68 -6.68
N HIS A 121 0.58 -3.53 -7.19
CA HIS A 121 0.53 -3.89 -8.61
C HIS A 121 0.27 -2.68 -9.51
N ASN A 122 -0.74 -1.87 -9.17
CA ASN A 122 -1.08 -0.69 -9.94
C ASN A 122 0.02 0.37 -9.91
N CYS A 123 0.68 0.55 -8.76
CA CYS A 123 1.86 1.40 -8.65
C CYS A 123 3.01 0.89 -9.54
N ASN A 124 3.36 -0.40 -9.47
CA ASN A 124 4.44 -0.97 -10.27
C ASN A 124 4.19 -0.82 -11.77
N ILE A 125 2.95 -1.06 -12.24
CA ILE A 125 2.55 -0.82 -13.64
C ILE A 125 2.80 0.65 -14.03
N GLY A 126 2.28 1.58 -13.22
CA GLY A 126 2.37 3.01 -13.53
C GLY A 126 3.80 3.52 -13.49
N VAL A 127 4.60 3.07 -12.54
CA VAL A 127 6.03 3.40 -12.40
C VAL A 127 6.84 2.87 -13.58
N LYS A 128 6.58 1.63 -14.01
CA LYS A 128 7.22 1.07 -15.22
C LYS A 128 6.86 1.87 -16.47
N LYS A 129 5.60 2.29 -16.60
CA LYS A 129 5.15 3.14 -17.70
C LYS A 129 5.76 4.54 -17.64
N ALA A 130 5.93 5.11 -16.44
CA ALA A 130 6.55 6.41 -16.25
C ALA A 130 8.00 6.47 -16.77
N LEU A 131 8.75 5.36 -16.66
CA LEU A 131 10.12 5.27 -17.18
C LEU A 131 10.23 5.48 -18.70
N GLU A 132 9.16 5.26 -19.48
CA GLU A 132 9.16 5.49 -20.93
C GLU A 132 9.35 6.97 -21.31
N TYR A 133 9.15 7.89 -20.37
CA TYR A 133 9.34 9.34 -20.58
C TYR A 133 10.67 9.86 -20.03
N GLU A 134 11.56 8.96 -19.59
CA GLU A 134 12.88 9.28 -19.05
C GLU A 134 12.85 10.39 -17.97
N PRO A 135 11.99 10.27 -16.93
CA PRO A 135 11.91 11.29 -15.89
C PRO A 135 13.18 11.29 -15.03
N GLU A 136 13.43 12.42 -14.35
CA GLU A 136 14.41 12.44 -13.26
C GLU A 136 13.79 11.89 -11.97
N TRP A 137 12.55 12.32 -11.70
CA TRP A 137 11.79 11.95 -10.51
C TRP A 137 10.45 11.30 -10.87
N ILE A 138 10.13 10.21 -10.18
CA ILE A 138 8.83 9.55 -10.25
C ILE A 138 8.10 9.77 -8.93
N VAL A 139 6.95 10.40 -8.99
CA VAL A 139 6.07 10.60 -7.83
C VAL A 139 4.99 9.53 -7.86
N VAL A 140 4.82 8.78 -6.78
CA VAL A 140 3.66 7.90 -6.58
C VAL A 140 2.71 8.60 -5.61
N SER A 141 1.50 8.90 -6.06
CA SER A 141 0.49 9.63 -5.28
C SER A 141 -0.84 8.88 -5.30
N ASN A 142 -1.53 8.84 -4.16
CA ASN A 142 -2.95 8.50 -4.16
C ASN A 142 -3.75 9.55 -4.96
N ASP A 143 -4.97 9.19 -5.36
CA ASP A 143 -5.90 10.14 -6.01
C ASP A 143 -6.62 11.06 -5.01
N ASP A 144 -6.80 10.63 -3.76
CA ASP A 144 -7.50 11.35 -2.69
C ASP A 144 -6.62 12.37 -1.95
N MET A 145 -5.91 13.21 -2.71
CA MET A 145 -5.02 14.25 -2.19
C MET A 145 -5.65 15.64 -2.23
N GLN A 146 -5.04 16.58 -1.51
CA GLN A 146 -5.42 18.00 -1.48
C GLN A 146 -4.17 18.87 -1.60
N LEU A 147 -4.22 19.81 -2.54
CA LEU A 147 -3.17 20.81 -2.77
C LEU A 147 -2.94 21.66 -1.51
N VAL A 148 -1.67 21.87 -1.16
CA VAL A 148 -1.25 22.86 -0.15
C VAL A 148 -0.16 23.75 -0.74
N ASP A 149 0.95 23.14 -1.18
CA ASP A 149 2.01 23.82 -1.92
C ASP A 149 1.91 23.47 -3.42
N SER A 150 2.29 24.40 -4.29
CA SER A 150 2.11 24.29 -5.74
C SER A 150 3.09 23.31 -6.40
N VAL A 151 2.81 22.90 -7.65
CA VAL A 151 3.76 22.13 -8.46
C VAL A 151 5.11 22.84 -8.60
N GLU A 152 5.11 24.17 -8.65
CA GLU A 152 6.33 24.96 -8.75
C GLU A 152 7.17 24.85 -7.48
N ASP A 153 6.53 24.79 -6.31
CA ASP A 153 7.22 24.56 -5.03
C ASP A 153 7.87 23.16 -5.00
N LEU A 154 7.18 22.14 -5.55
CA LEU A 154 7.72 20.79 -5.69
C LEU A 154 8.96 20.77 -6.58
N LYS A 155 8.87 21.36 -7.78
CA LYS A 155 10.00 21.47 -8.73
C LYS A 155 11.19 22.16 -8.07
N ASN A 156 10.97 23.33 -7.47
CA ASN A 156 12.02 24.09 -6.81
C ASN A 156 12.66 23.38 -5.61
N ALA A 157 11.91 22.49 -4.94
CA ALA A 157 12.46 21.67 -3.89
C ALA A 157 13.31 20.50 -4.43
N LEU A 158 12.85 19.84 -5.50
CA LEU A 158 13.58 18.73 -6.14
C LEU A 158 14.86 19.18 -6.84
N LEU A 159 14.89 20.37 -7.43
CA LEU A 159 16.11 20.96 -8.04
C LEU A 159 17.29 21.11 -7.05
N LYS A 160 17.02 21.09 -5.75
CA LYS A 160 18.03 21.22 -4.68
C LYS A 160 18.51 19.86 -4.16
N ILE A 161 17.92 18.77 -4.60
CA ILE A 161 18.26 17.42 -4.17
C ILE A 161 19.40 16.89 -5.03
N ASP A 162 20.35 16.20 -4.38
CA ASP A 162 21.41 15.49 -5.08
C ASP A 162 20.80 14.34 -5.91
N LYS A 163 21.22 14.21 -7.17
CA LYS A 163 20.76 13.16 -8.09
C LYS A 163 21.09 11.74 -7.62
N MET A 164 21.99 11.60 -6.65
CA MET A 164 22.31 10.32 -6.01
C MET A 164 21.24 9.86 -5.02
N VAL A 165 20.30 10.73 -4.62
CA VAL A 165 19.22 10.37 -3.70
C VAL A 165 18.22 9.41 -4.35
N ASP A 166 17.97 8.27 -3.70
CA ASP A 166 17.05 7.26 -4.22
C ASP A 166 15.58 7.55 -3.88
N VAL A 167 15.32 7.96 -2.63
CA VAL A 167 13.95 8.15 -2.12
C VAL A 167 13.84 9.47 -1.37
N ILE A 168 12.80 10.25 -1.65
CA ILE A 168 12.57 11.55 -1.03
C ILE A 168 11.31 11.53 -0.16
N PHE A 169 11.43 12.08 1.04
CA PHE A 169 10.32 12.29 1.97
C PHE A 169 9.98 13.78 2.12
N CYS A 170 8.70 14.07 2.32
CA CYS A 170 8.19 15.42 2.51
C CYS A 170 8.22 15.86 3.98
N LEU A 171 8.60 17.11 4.21
CA LEU A 171 8.55 17.80 5.49
C LEU A 171 7.65 19.06 5.40
N PRO A 172 6.90 19.38 6.48
CA PRO A 172 6.66 18.55 7.66
C PRO A 172 5.90 17.26 7.31
N THR A 173 6.09 16.22 8.12
CA THR A 173 5.42 14.93 7.90
C THR A 173 3.90 15.11 7.95
N ALA A 174 3.19 14.53 6.99
CA ALA A 174 1.74 14.51 7.00
C ALA A 174 1.20 13.35 7.86
N LYS A 175 -0.13 13.19 7.85
CA LYS A 175 -0.81 12.17 8.63
C LYS A 175 -0.66 10.77 8.00
N TYR A 176 -0.61 10.67 6.67
CA TYR A 176 -0.54 9.38 5.95
C TYR A 176 0.64 9.23 5.01
N HIS A 177 1.50 10.24 4.84
CA HIS A 177 2.73 10.12 4.06
C HIS A 177 3.94 10.71 4.78
N SER A 178 5.13 10.21 4.41
CA SER A 178 6.42 10.60 5.00
C SER A 178 6.47 10.51 6.53
N THR A 179 5.59 9.70 7.12
CA THR A 179 5.37 9.56 8.56
C THR A 179 5.93 8.24 9.06
N TYR A 180 5.80 7.99 10.36
CA TYR A 180 6.36 6.81 11.00
C TYR A 180 5.32 5.72 11.24
N ALA A 181 5.63 4.53 10.75
CA ALA A 181 4.98 3.29 11.17
C ALA A 181 5.79 2.64 12.29
N ILE A 182 5.07 1.95 13.17
CA ILE A 182 5.67 1.21 14.27
C ILE A 182 5.37 -0.27 14.09
N ILE A 183 6.41 -1.08 13.96
CA ILE A 183 6.30 -2.53 14.05
C ILE A 183 6.41 -2.90 15.53
N SER A 184 5.40 -3.58 16.03
CA SER A 184 5.25 -3.88 17.46
C SER A 184 4.93 -5.34 17.73
N ASN A 185 5.39 -5.83 18.87
CA ASN A 185 4.93 -7.10 19.41
C ASN A 185 3.56 -6.96 20.06
N ARG A 186 2.81 -8.05 19.99
CA ARG A 186 1.62 -8.27 20.84
C ARG A 186 2.01 -8.26 22.31
N THR A 187 1.17 -7.65 23.15
CA THR A 187 1.31 -7.69 24.60
C THR A 187 0.12 -8.38 25.25
N ALA A 188 0.30 -8.89 26.47
CA ALA A 188 -0.80 -9.43 27.27
C ALA A 188 -1.90 -8.36 27.49
N ARG A 189 -1.52 -7.11 27.78
CA ARG A 189 -2.46 -6.00 27.99
C ARG A 189 -3.37 -5.77 26.79
N ARG A 190 -2.82 -5.78 25.57
CA ARG A 190 -3.59 -5.69 24.33
C ARG A 190 -4.54 -6.86 24.16
N ASN A 191 -4.06 -8.08 24.39
CA ASN A 191 -4.90 -9.27 24.26
C ASN A 191 -6.08 -9.22 25.25
N THR A 192 -5.84 -8.79 26.49
CA THR A 192 -6.91 -8.57 27.47
C THR A 192 -7.90 -7.52 26.99
N PHE A 193 -7.43 -6.33 26.56
CA PHE A 193 -8.30 -5.27 26.05
C PHE A 193 -9.18 -5.75 24.88
N LEU A 194 -8.58 -6.37 23.87
CA LEU A 194 -9.30 -6.85 22.68
C LEU A 194 -10.28 -8.00 23.00
N THR A 195 -10.01 -8.79 24.05
CA THR A 195 -10.97 -9.81 24.51
C THR A 195 -12.30 -9.20 24.97
N PHE A 196 -12.26 -7.99 25.53
CA PHE A 196 -13.44 -7.27 25.99
C PHE A 196 -13.98 -6.24 24.97
N SER A 197 -13.32 -6.03 23.84
CA SER A 197 -13.67 -4.99 22.86
C SER A 197 -14.78 -5.39 21.88
N GLY A 198 -15.11 -6.68 21.75
CA GLY A 198 -16.24 -7.15 20.94
C GLY A 198 -16.05 -8.52 20.29
N LYS A 199 -17.04 -8.98 19.51
CA LYS A 199 -16.99 -10.27 18.77
C LYS A 199 -15.84 -10.28 17.74
N LEU A 200 -15.71 -9.22 16.95
CA LEU A 200 -14.72 -9.16 15.87
C LEU A 200 -13.29 -9.09 16.39
N ASP A 201 -13.03 -8.33 17.46
CA ASP A 201 -11.69 -8.25 18.06
C ASP A 201 -11.27 -9.58 18.71
N ARG A 202 -12.20 -10.29 19.35
CA ARG A 202 -11.96 -11.66 19.83
C ARG A 202 -11.60 -12.61 18.69
N LYS A 203 -12.39 -12.60 17.60
CA LYS A 203 -12.10 -13.45 16.44
C LYS A 203 -10.78 -13.06 15.77
N ARG A 204 -10.42 -11.77 15.73
CA ARG A 204 -9.09 -11.33 15.29
C ARG A 204 -7.98 -11.95 16.14
N LEU A 205 -8.11 -11.92 17.47
CA LEU A 205 -7.12 -12.54 18.37
C LEU A 205 -6.97 -14.05 18.13
N GLU A 206 -8.07 -14.74 17.88
CA GLU A 206 -8.06 -16.17 17.53
C GLU A 206 -7.33 -16.42 16.22
N LEU A 207 -7.63 -15.65 15.17
CA LEU A 207 -6.98 -15.77 13.86
C LEU A 207 -5.50 -15.40 13.92
N GLU A 208 -5.12 -14.36 14.66
CA GLU A 208 -3.72 -14.00 14.90
C GLU A 208 -2.96 -15.13 15.61
N LYS A 209 -3.61 -15.89 16.51
CA LYS A 209 -3.01 -17.09 17.12
C LYS A 209 -2.91 -18.23 16.11
N LYS A 210 -3.98 -18.49 15.34
CA LYS A 210 -4.04 -19.53 14.30
C LYS A 210 -2.91 -19.36 13.28
N PHE A 211 -2.61 -18.13 12.90
CA PHE A 211 -1.57 -17.80 11.91
C PHE A 211 -0.23 -17.40 12.54
N SER A 212 -0.03 -17.62 13.84
CA SER A 212 1.24 -17.32 14.53
C SER A 212 1.74 -15.87 14.33
N VAL A 213 0.82 -14.90 14.29
CA VAL A 213 1.16 -13.48 14.15
C VAL A 213 1.74 -12.95 15.46
N GLN A 214 3.00 -12.51 15.42
CA GLN A 214 3.73 -11.95 16.55
C GLN A 214 3.90 -10.43 16.45
N TYR A 215 4.20 -9.96 15.25
CA TYR A 215 4.42 -8.57 14.88
C TYR A 215 3.17 -8.00 14.21
N ILE A 216 2.85 -6.75 14.50
CA ILE A 216 1.85 -6.00 13.77
C ILE A 216 2.34 -4.58 13.48
N VAL A 217 1.79 -3.99 12.43
CA VAL A 217 2.05 -2.58 12.09
C VAL A 217 0.98 -1.69 12.71
N GLY A 218 1.38 -0.54 13.24
CA GLY A 218 0.42 0.48 13.63
C GLY A 218 1.02 1.85 13.85
N SER A 219 0.19 2.73 14.42
CA SER A 219 0.51 4.14 14.62
C SER A 219 1.39 4.36 15.84
N ASN A 220 2.24 5.38 15.79
CA ASN A 220 2.99 5.87 16.96
C ASN A 220 2.13 6.73 17.92
N LEU A 221 0.83 6.87 17.68
CA LEU A 221 -0.04 7.73 18.49
C LEU A 221 -0.62 7.00 19.72
N PHE A 222 -1.04 7.77 20.71
CA PHE A 222 -1.86 7.27 21.82
C PHE A 222 -3.25 6.85 21.31
N PRO A 223 -3.89 5.76 21.81
CA PRO A 223 -3.45 4.88 22.90
C PRO A 223 -2.60 3.69 22.46
N TYR A 224 -2.24 3.57 21.17
CA TYR A 224 -1.51 2.41 20.63
C TYR A 224 -0.22 2.15 21.43
N ARG A 225 0.51 3.20 21.81
CA ARG A 225 1.72 3.09 22.64
C ARG A 225 1.54 2.39 24.01
N LEU A 226 0.33 2.34 24.57
CA LEU A 226 0.07 1.66 25.84
C LEU A 226 -0.13 0.15 25.69
N PHE A 227 -0.66 -0.27 24.55
CA PHE A 227 -1.06 -1.67 24.31
C PHE A 227 0.00 -2.45 23.54
N TYR A 228 0.97 -1.77 22.90
CA TYR A 228 1.92 -2.42 22.00
C TYR A 228 3.36 -2.21 22.43
N SER A 229 4.16 -3.27 22.35
CA SER A 229 5.60 -3.20 22.63
C SER A 229 6.32 -2.88 21.32
N ARG A 230 6.76 -1.62 21.19
CA ARG A 230 7.40 -1.10 19.98
C ARG A 230 8.75 -1.77 19.78
N ARG A 231 9.01 -2.28 18.57
CA ARG A 231 10.30 -2.88 18.19
C ARG A 231 11.05 -1.99 17.24
N TYR A 232 10.36 -1.49 16.22
CA TYR A 232 10.95 -0.66 15.18
C TYR A 232 10.07 0.52 14.85
N LYS A 233 10.71 1.63 14.50
CA LYS A 233 10.09 2.84 13.98
C LYS A 233 10.72 3.12 12.63
N LEU A 234 9.93 3.06 11.58
CA LEU A 234 10.36 3.25 10.20
C LEU A 234 9.53 4.36 9.54
N ARG A 235 10.20 5.22 8.78
CA ARG A 235 9.54 6.23 7.95
C ARG A 235 9.09 5.58 6.65
N TYR A 236 7.88 5.88 6.21
CA TYR A 236 7.32 5.31 4.99
C TYR A 236 6.64 6.36 4.11
N THR A 237 6.57 6.07 2.81
CA THR A 237 6.03 6.96 1.79
C THR A 237 4.52 7.13 1.95
N GLY A 238 3.78 6.03 2.13
CA GLY A 238 2.34 6.09 2.36
C GLY A 238 1.59 6.60 1.14
N SER A 239 0.75 7.62 1.32
CA SER A 239 -0.07 8.19 0.23
C SER A 239 0.69 9.06 -0.78
N PHE A 240 1.95 9.41 -0.49
CA PHE A 240 2.78 10.23 -1.37
C PHE A 240 4.26 9.89 -1.19
N GLY A 241 4.89 9.36 -2.24
CA GLY A 241 6.30 9.02 -2.28
C GLY A 241 6.98 9.55 -3.53
N ILE A 242 8.25 9.92 -3.43
CA ILE A 242 9.06 10.39 -4.56
C ILE A 242 10.29 9.50 -4.65
N PHE A 243 10.58 9.02 -5.85
CA PHE A 243 11.68 8.11 -6.15
C PHE A 243 12.51 8.67 -7.31
N SER A 244 13.82 8.49 -7.27
CA SER A 244 14.63 8.75 -8.46
C SER A 244 14.34 7.69 -9.53
N ALA A 245 14.42 8.09 -10.80
CA ALA A 245 14.27 7.13 -11.89
C ALA A 245 15.37 6.06 -11.87
N SER A 246 16.59 6.40 -11.43
CA SER A 246 17.70 5.45 -11.28
C SER A 246 17.38 4.35 -10.26
N PHE A 247 16.83 4.72 -9.09
CA PHE A 247 16.39 3.77 -8.08
C PHE A 247 15.32 2.82 -8.65
N VAL A 248 14.33 3.37 -9.34
CA VAL A 248 13.25 2.58 -9.96
C VAL A 248 13.80 1.64 -11.03
N MET A 249 14.73 2.09 -11.89
CA MET A 249 15.38 1.26 -12.91
C MET A 249 16.23 0.14 -12.30
N ALA A 250 16.77 0.30 -11.09
CA ALA A 250 17.44 -0.79 -10.38
C ALA A 250 16.45 -1.85 -9.84
N HIS A 251 15.15 -1.54 -9.81
CA HIS A 251 14.07 -2.37 -9.27
C HIS A 251 12.96 -2.61 -10.30
N LEU A 252 13.30 -2.94 -11.54
CA LEU A 252 12.34 -3.13 -12.65
C LEU A 252 11.28 -4.21 -12.39
N ASP A 253 11.56 -5.16 -11.50
CA ASP A 253 10.60 -6.18 -11.06
C ASP A 253 9.51 -5.62 -10.12
N GLY A 254 9.59 -4.32 -9.78
CA GLY A 254 8.64 -3.59 -8.98
C GLY A 254 9.26 -3.02 -7.70
N ILE A 255 8.93 -1.78 -7.38
CA ILE A 255 9.35 -1.15 -6.12
C ILE A 255 8.52 -1.67 -4.93
N PHE A 256 7.28 -2.14 -5.17
CA PHE A 256 6.40 -2.69 -4.14
C PHE A 256 6.22 -4.20 -4.32
N ASP A 257 6.21 -4.95 -3.20
CA ASP A 257 5.91 -6.39 -3.20
C ASP A 257 4.41 -6.62 -3.39
N GLU A 258 4.03 -7.10 -4.56
CA GLU A 258 2.63 -7.28 -4.96
C GLU A 258 1.90 -8.43 -4.24
N THR A 259 2.59 -9.18 -3.37
CA THR A 259 1.96 -10.19 -2.51
C THR A 259 1.15 -9.53 -1.41
N TYR A 260 1.54 -8.35 -0.94
CA TYR A 260 0.72 -7.54 -0.05
C TYR A 260 -0.58 -7.12 -0.75
N ILE A 261 -1.66 -7.04 0.02
CA ILE A 261 -2.99 -6.69 -0.48
C ILE A 261 -3.46 -5.43 0.22
N ASN A 262 -3.19 -4.28 -0.41
CA ASN A 262 -3.68 -2.96 -0.01
C ASN A 262 -3.33 -2.62 1.46
N GLY A 263 -2.07 -2.81 1.83
CA GLY A 263 -1.48 -2.44 3.11
C GLY A 263 -0.15 -3.14 3.37
N ALA A 264 0.79 -2.40 3.96
CA ALA A 264 2.13 -2.82 4.35
C ALA A 264 3.15 -2.99 3.20
N GLU A 265 2.79 -2.80 1.94
CA GLU A 265 3.72 -2.75 0.81
C GLU A 265 4.76 -1.62 0.91
N ASP A 266 4.33 -0.47 1.40
CA ASP A 266 5.15 0.72 1.67
C ASP A 266 6.04 0.53 2.90
N ILE A 267 5.52 -0.16 3.92
CA ILE A 267 6.26 -0.57 5.10
C ILE A 267 7.38 -1.56 4.73
N ASP A 268 7.07 -2.53 3.87
CA ASP A 268 8.03 -3.49 3.34
C ASP A 268 9.13 -2.78 2.52
N LEU A 269 8.74 -1.86 1.63
CA LEU A 269 9.69 -1.03 0.88
C LEU A 269 10.60 -0.26 1.84
N SER A 270 10.04 0.47 2.80
CA SER A 270 10.82 1.18 3.81
C SER A 270 11.76 0.27 4.60
N TRP A 271 11.32 -0.96 4.91
CA TRP A 271 12.17 -1.93 5.57
C TRP A 271 13.34 -2.38 4.70
N ARG A 272 13.10 -2.63 3.41
CA ARG A 272 14.16 -2.98 2.46
C ARG A 272 15.15 -1.84 2.27
N LEU A 273 14.65 -0.60 2.20
CA LEU A 273 15.48 0.60 2.08
C LEU A 273 16.48 0.72 3.24
N ILE A 274 16.02 0.64 4.50
CA ILE A 274 16.92 0.74 5.68
C ILE A 274 17.95 -0.40 5.79
N HIS A 275 17.77 -1.50 5.06
CA HIS A 275 18.69 -2.64 5.05
C HIS A 275 19.47 -2.74 3.72
N SER A 276 19.40 -1.71 2.89
CA SER A 276 20.11 -1.57 1.63
C SER A 276 21.06 -0.36 1.71
N ASP A 277 21.88 -0.17 0.69
CA ASP A 277 22.71 1.03 0.52
C ASP A 277 21.91 2.21 -0.08
N ALA A 278 20.57 2.13 -0.09
CA ALA A 278 19.72 3.18 -0.62
C ALA A 278 19.85 4.47 0.18
N THR A 279 19.92 5.59 -0.53
CA THR A 279 20.05 6.92 0.03
C THR A 279 18.70 7.64 0.05
N TYR A 280 18.55 8.60 0.95
CA TYR A 280 17.29 9.30 1.12
C TYR A 280 17.48 10.79 1.32
N GLY A 281 16.50 11.55 0.84
CA GLY A 281 16.47 13.01 0.91
C GLY A 281 15.18 13.52 1.54
N PHE A 282 15.18 14.79 1.89
CA PHE A 282 14.03 15.49 2.44
C PHE A 282 13.78 16.78 1.69
N ILE A 283 12.52 17.02 1.35
CA ILE A 283 12.08 18.29 0.77
C ILE A 283 11.05 18.97 1.66
N ASN A 284 11.09 20.31 1.68
CA ASN A 284 10.03 21.11 2.30
C ASN A 284 8.90 21.30 1.28
N TYR A 285 7.97 20.35 1.24
CA TYR A 285 6.81 20.37 0.35
C TYR A 285 5.61 19.79 1.08
N ARG A 286 4.48 20.52 1.05
CA ARG A 286 3.25 20.11 1.73
C ARG A 286 2.19 19.71 0.73
N ILE A 287 1.58 18.58 1.01
CA ILE A 287 0.36 18.08 0.39
C ILE A 287 -0.47 17.42 1.51
N LYS A 288 -1.79 17.33 1.34
CA LYS A 288 -2.69 16.73 2.34
C LYS A 288 -3.41 15.51 1.77
N ASP A 289 -3.77 14.60 2.65
CA ASP A 289 -4.53 13.39 2.31
C ASP A 289 -5.98 13.56 2.79
N ILE A 290 -6.96 13.19 1.96
CA ILE A 290 -8.41 13.20 2.30
C ILE A 290 -8.81 11.92 3.07
N ILE A 291 -7.91 10.93 3.17
CA ILE A 291 -7.98 9.73 4.01
C ILE A 291 -9.25 8.90 3.75
N GLY A 292 -9.15 8.00 2.78
CA GLY A 292 -10.24 7.07 2.47
C GLY A 292 -11.37 7.77 1.73
N GLY A 293 -11.06 8.84 0.98
CA GLY A 293 -11.99 9.49 0.08
C GLY A 293 -12.50 8.52 -0.99
N THR A 294 -11.58 7.71 -1.53
CA THR A 294 -11.86 6.78 -2.65
C THR A 294 -12.38 5.42 -2.17
N ILE A 295 -11.80 4.86 -1.10
CA ILE A 295 -12.07 3.48 -0.63
C ILE A 295 -12.88 3.39 0.67
N GLY A 296 -13.31 4.54 1.22
CA GLY A 296 -14.05 4.64 2.47
C GLY A 296 -13.18 4.63 3.74
N SER A 297 -13.80 5.00 4.86
CA SER A 297 -13.15 5.13 6.16
C SER A 297 -12.69 3.79 6.75
N TYR A 298 -11.81 3.86 7.75
CA TYR A 298 -11.19 2.69 8.38
C TYR A 298 -12.20 1.89 9.23
N SER A 299 -12.89 0.95 8.60
CA SER A 299 -13.88 0.07 9.22
C SER A 299 -13.25 -1.12 9.96
N SER A 300 -14.03 -1.78 10.83
CA SER A 300 -13.65 -3.07 11.43
C SER A 300 -13.42 -4.15 10.37
N THR A 301 -14.13 -4.11 9.24
CA THR A 301 -13.90 -5.02 8.11
C THR A 301 -12.57 -4.76 7.41
N ARG A 302 -12.15 -3.50 7.25
CA ARG A 302 -10.83 -3.14 6.71
C ARG A 302 -9.70 -3.61 7.64
N LYS A 303 -9.86 -3.46 8.95
CA LYS A 303 -8.95 -4.05 9.94
C LYS A 303 -8.82 -5.54 9.73
N MET A 304 -9.95 -6.27 9.71
CA MET A 304 -9.95 -7.73 9.54
C MET A 304 -9.26 -8.16 8.24
N ARG A 305 -9.51 -7.47 7.12
CA ARG A 305 -8.80 -7.74 5.85
C ARG A 305 -7.29 -7.53 5.95
N GLY A 306 -6.83 -6.55 6.71
CA GLY A 306 -5.40 -6.28 6.90
C GLY A 306 -4.61 -7.41 7.59
N LEU A 307 -5.27 -8.40 8.19
CA LEU A 307 -4.59 -9.55 8.82
C LEU A 307 -3.76 -10.36 7.81
N VAL A 308 -4.16 -10.45 6.53
CA VAL A 308 -3.32 -11.10 5.50
C VAL A 308 -1.94 -10.45 5.39
N ASN A 309 -1.87 -9.12 5.51
CA ASN A 309 -0.64 -8.35 5.41
C ASN A 309 0.22 -8.54 6.67
N ASP A 310 -0.40 -8.57 7.86
CA ASP A 310 0.30 -8.92 9.10
C ASP A 310 0.88 -10.35 9.01
N CYS A 311 0.13 -11.32 8.49
CA CYS A 311 0.59 -12.69 8.28
C CYS A 311 1.82 -12.74 7.37
N TYR A 312 1.77 -12.08 6.22
CA TYR A 312 2.87 -12.09 5.25
C TYR A 312 4.12 -11.37 5.80
N LEU A 313 3.94 -10.22 6.46
CA LEU A 313 5.04 -9.52 7.14
C LEU A 313 5.77 -10.44 8.14
N ASN A 314 5.02 -11.17 8.99
CA ASN A 314 5.61 -12.10 9.96
C ASN A 314 6.35 -13.25 9.26
N HIS A 315 5.83 -13.76 8.14
CA HIS A 315 6.51 -14.80 7.36
C HIS A 315 7.85 -14.29 6.82
N LYS A 316 7.91 -13.09 6.24
CA LYS A 316 9.17 -12.51 5.73
C LYS A 316 10.19 -12.28 6.87
N ILE A 317 9.73 -11.84 8.04
CA ILE A 317 10.57 -11.70 9.24
C ILE A 317 11.15 -13.06 9.66
N GLU A 318 10.31 -14.08 9.78
CA GLU A 318 10.75 -15.42 10.24
C GLU A 318 11.68 -16.12 9.25
N LYS A 319 11.50 -15.87 7.94
CA LYS A 319 12.41 -16.35 6.88
C LYS A 319 13.72 -15.58 6.80
N GLY A 320 13.88 -14.50 7.57
CA GLY A 320 15.08 -13.65 7.56
C GLY A 320 15.17 -12.74 6.33
N GLU A 321 14.11 -12.65 5.52
CA GLU A 321 14.00 -11.70 4.41
C GLU A 321 13.93 -10.27 4.94
N LEU A 322 13.29 -10.09 6.10
CA LEU A 322 13.30 -8.85 6.87
C LEU A 322 14.09 -9.09 8.17
N LYS A 323 15.38 -8.73 8.16
CA LYS A 323 16.29 -8.97 9.29
C LYS A 323 15.89 -8.10 10.50
N LEU A 324 15.28 -8.72 11.51
CA LEU A 324 15.17 -8.08 12.83
C LEU A 324 16.45 -8.37 13.62
N ASN A 325 17.17 -7.33 14.05
CA ASN A 325 18.16 -7.49 15.11
C ASN A 325 17.45 -7.74 16.44
N LEU A 326 17.14 -9.02 16.70
CA LEU A 326 16.42 -9.48 17.90
C LEU A 326 17.23 -9.39 19.20
N SER A 327 18.53 -9.06 19.11
CA SER A 327 19.47 -9.04 20.24
C SER A 327 19.36 -7.80 21.13
N SER A 328 18.70 -6.72 20.70
CA SER A 328 18.48 -5.55 21.54
C SER A 328 17.08 -5.54 22.14
N THR A 329 17.00 -5.59 23.47
CA THR A 329 15.83 -5.22 24.28
C THR A 329 15.45 -3.74 24.17
N HIS A 330 16.13 -3.00 23.31
CA HIS A 330 16.01 -1.56 23.14
C HIS A 330 15.18 -1.24 21.89
N TYR A 331 14.35 -0.20 21.99
CA TYR A 331 13.61 0.36 20.88
C TYR A 331 14.59 0.92 19.85
N ILE A 332 14.59 0.36 18.63
CA ILE A 332 15.42 0.87 17.54
C ILE A 332 14.59 1.93 16.81
N THR A 333 14.94 3.19 17.04
CA THR A 333 14.67 4.24 16.06
C THR A 333 15.68 4.10 14.95
N THR A 334 15.24 3.56 13.81
CA THR A 334 15.90 3.92 12.56
C THR A 334 15.32 5.28 12.20
N ASP A 335 15.95 6.33 12.72
CA ASP A 335 15.71 7.66 12.15
C ASP A 335 16.35 7.60 10.76
N LEU A 336 15.51 7.27 9.77
CA LEU A 336 15.61 7.76 8.41
C LEU A 336 15.51 9.28 8.47
#